data_AF-Q121C5-F1
#
_entry.id   AF-Q121C5-F1
#
_cell.length_a   1.000
_cell.length_b   1.000
_cell.length_c   1.000
_cell.angle_alpha   90.00
_cell.angle_beta   90.00
_cell.angle_gamma   90.00
#
_symmetry.space_group_name_H-M   'P 1'
#
loop_
_entity.id
_entity.type
_entity.pdbx_description
1 polymer ?
#
loop_
_entity_poly.entity_id
_entity_poly.type
_entity_poly.pdbx_seq_one_letter_code
_entity_poly.pdbx_strand_id
1 'polypeptide(L)'
;MLRGNLRRSSTRVAAVWEMIVVEAASQLGRIEYEDPKGGPDIKLYFSDERFVWIEVTYLHERFAEEERRSRAVSDWVHEEAQRIGFDGDVRCDFFGDVNNLAGPVRTVPPMDKRKVFLRDPEVAAFFNVLKSRQFAEHKTTLTRWTVTLSATPKRSRFQSGGGLVQESPKTIEEHAAYRALLGKRRQHKVDGPRVVCMGSDTSRAVSPTSSTQPFRLEDALSAALSKAGAISGVFVAQISDVQDFVHGWSRIAKATFYPVSDRHCRSPLSQDEIQKLGRLNFNRWAYAFTLDRWTEDPPKHMIRTTNRLIIRLQGTGAVKISIPGSQLVDILAGRGSLTSACSMPGDPPDQMLSKLLSGALKIVDSKVIPGNLEQGLSELVELTLVPSHEQVYERKKRSSE
;
A
#
# COMPACT_ATOMS: atom_id res chain seq x y z
N MET A 1 -4.16 -8.27 25.94
CA MET A 1 -4.64 -6.98 25.38
C MET A 1 -5.16 -7.08 23.92
N LEU A 2 -4.57 -8.00 23.15
CA LEU A 2 -4.75 -8.20 21.71
C LEU A 2 -6.20 -8.28 21.17
N ARG A 3 -7.11 -8.99 21.86
CA ARG A 3 -8.53 -9.09 21.44
C ARG A 3 -9.24 -7.74 21.38
N GLY A 4 -8.88 -6.80 22.27
CA GLY A 4 -9.42 -5.44 22.25
C GLY A 4 -8.89 -4.63 21.07
N ASN A 5 -7.59 -4.77 20.78
CA ASN A 5 -6.92 -4.07 19.68
C ASN A 5 -7.39 -4.56 18.31
N LEU A 6 -7.74 -5.85 18.17
CA LEU A 6 -8.32 -6.39 16.94
C LEU A 6 -9.70 -5.80 16.63
N ARG A 7 -10.48 -5.40 17.64
CA ARG A 7 -11.82 -4.81 17.43
C ARG A 7 -11.75 -3.40 16.87
N ARG A 8 -10.75 -2.61 17.27
CA ARG A 8 -10.60 -1.21 16.86
C ARG A 8 -9.84 -1.10 15.54
N SER A 9 -10.42 -0.44 14.56
CA SER A 9 -9.80 -0.22 13.24
C SER A 9 -8.39 0.36 13.32
N SER A 10 -8.21 1.40 14.15
CA SER A 10 -6.93 2.14 14.27
C SER A 10 -5.78 1.32 14.85
N THR A 11 -6.05 0.23 15.58
CA THR A 11 -5.02 -0.61 16.23
C THR A 11 -4.96 -2.02 15.66
N ARG A 12 -5.92 -2.39 14.80
CA ARG A 12 -6.09 -3.75 14.30
C ARG A 12 -4.88 -4.24 13.53
N VAL A 13 -4.33 -3.40 12.65
CA VAL A 13 -3.19 -3.75 11.80
C VAL A 13 -1.96 -4.09 12.65
N ALA A 14 -1.67 -3.27 13.66
CA ALA A 14 -0.58 -3.52 14.60
C ALA A 14 -0.79 -4.84 15.35
N ALA A 15 -2.03 -5.14 15.79
CA ALA A 15 -2.35 -6.39 16.46
C ALA A 15 -2.23 -7.62 15.53
N VAL A 16 -2.61 -7.50 14.25
CA VAL A 16 -2.40 -8.56 13.25
C VAL A 16 -0.92 -8.81 13.02
N TRP A 17 -0.13 -7.74 12.91
CA TRP A 17 1.33 -7.86 12.81
C TRP A 17 1.94 -8.55 14.02
N GLU A 18 1.50 -8.21 15.23
CA GLU A 18 1.90 -8.88 16.47
C GLU A 18 1.59 -10.37 16.46
N MET A 19 0.40 -10.79 16.02
CA MET A 19 0.08 -12.21 15.85
C MET A 19 1.00 -12.92 14.85
N ILE A 20 1.38 -12.25 13.76
CA ILE A 20 2.32 -12.80 12.77
C ILE A 20 3.70 -13.01 13.42
N VAL A 21 4.17 -12.07 14.24
CA VAL A 21 5.46 -12.20 14.96
C VAL A 21 5.40 -13.31 16.01
N VAL A 22 4.31 -13.41 16.78
CA VAL A 22 4.06 -14.49 17.74
C VAL A 22 4.17 -15.86 17.06
N GLU A 23 3.50 -16.03 15.92
CA GLU A 23 3.50 -17.28 15.16
C GLU A 23 4.85 -17.58 14.49
N ALA A 24 5.62 -16.57 14.12
CA ALA A 24 6.98 -16.75 13.62
C ALA A 24 7.92 -17.18 14.76
N ALA A 25 7.83 -16.54 15.93
CA ALA A 25 8.65 -16.83 17.10
C ALA A 25 8.36 -18.22 17.69
N SER A 26 7.09 -18.64 17.75
CA SER A 26 6.68 -19.97 18.27
C SER A 26 7.26 -21.15 17.49
N GLN A 27 7.76 -20.91 16.27
CA GLN A 27 8.43 -21.94 15.46
C GLN A 27 9.88 -22.17 15.86
N LEU A 28 10.49 -21.22 16.57
CA LEU A 28 11.87 -21.34 17.01
C LEU A 28 12.00 -21.93 18.42
N GLY A 29 10.93 -21.85 19.23
CA GLY A 29 10.92 -22.39 20.58
C GLY A 29 9.70 -21.97 21.38
N ARG A 30 9.77 -22.20 22.70
CA ARG A 30 8.69 -21.87 23.64
C ARG A 30 8.58 -20.34 23.77
N ILE A 31 7.38 -19.80 23.70
CA ILE A 31 7.13 -18.37 23.89
C ILE A 31 6.33 -18.13 25.16
N GLU A 32 6.65 -17.04 25.86
CA GLU A 32 5.79 -16.43 26.87
C GLU A 32 5.33 -15.08 26.32
N TYR A 33 4.01 -14.87 26.29
CA TYR A 33 3.37 -13.69 25.70
C TYR A 33 2.83 -12.77 26.79
N GLU A 34 3.10 -11.47 26.69
CA GLU A 34 2.76 -10.43 27.69
C GLU A 34 3.22 -10.83 29.12
N ASP A 35 4.42 -10.43 29.56
CA ASP A 35 4.86 -10.66 30.95
C ASP A 35 3.92 -9.94 31.93
N PRO A 36 3.27 -10.64 32.89
CA PRO A 36 2.40 -10.02 33.89
C PRO A 36 3.07 -8.92 34.71
N LYS A 37 4.40 -8.93 34.79
CA LYS A 37 5.22 -7.93 35.49
C LYS A 37 5.60 -6.72 34.62
N GLY A 38 5.13 -6.71 33.37
CA GLY A 38 5.50 -5.74 32.35
C GLY A 38 6.82 -6.09 31.65
N GLY A 39 6.91 -5.81 30.35
CA GLY A 39 8.06 -6.14 29.54
C GLY A 39 7.71 -6.09 28.05
N PRO A 40 8.68 -6.38 27.17
CA PRO A 40 8.43 -6.56 25.74
C PRO A 40 7.36 -7.62 25.47
N ASP A 41 6.71 -7.52 24.31
CA ASP A 41 5.49 -8.29 23.98
C ASP A 41 5.68 -9.81 24.06
N ILE A 42 6.87 -10.31 23.69
CA ILE A 42 7.17 -11.74 23.61
C ILE A 42 8.52 -12.03 24.27
N LYS A 43 8.57 -13.11 25.06
CA LYS A 43 9.81 -13.74 25.49
C LYS A 43 9.96 -15.08 24.79
N LEU A 44 10.96 -15.19 23.91
CA LEU A 44 11.25 -16.42 23.18
C LEU A 44 12.36 -17.20 23.89
N TYR A 45 12.06 -18.43 24.28
CA TYR A 45 13.02 -19.40 24.79
C TYR A 45 13.46 -20.33 23.67
N PHE A 46 14.77 -20.45 23.50
CA PHE A 46 15.37 -21.46 22.64
C PHE A 46 15.48 -22.80 23.37
N SER A 47 15.85 -23.86 22.63
CA SER A 47 15.97 -25.22 23.16
C SER A 47 17.01 -25.39 24.28
N ASP A 48 17.94 -24.45 24.39
CA ASP A 48 19.00 -24.38 25.40
C ASP A 48 18.63 -23.50 26.60
N GLU A 49 17.33 -23.20 26.79
CA GLU A 49 16.77 -22.34 27.85
C GLU A 49 17.27 -20.89 27.86
N ARG A 50 18.14 -20.51 26.92
CA ARG A 50 18.44 -19.12 26.60
C ARG A 50 17.20 -18.43 26.05
N PHE A 51 17.07 -17.13 26.30
CA PHE A 51 15.92 -16.37 25.85
C PHE A 51 16.31 -15.04 25.21
N VAL A 52 15.41 -14.55 24.35
CA VAL A 52 15.46 -13.21 23.77
C VAL A 52 14.10 -12.55 23.96
N TRP A 53 14.11 -11.28 24.34
CA TRP A 53 12.92 -10.46 24.33
C TRP A 53 12.63 -9.94 22.92
N ILE A 54 11.39 -10.03 22.48
CA ILE A 54 10.92 -9.50 21.19
C ILE A 54 9.85 -8.45 21.46
N GLU A 55 10.13 -7.24 20.98
CA GLU A 55 9.22 -6.11 20.96
C GLU A 55 8.61 -5.99 19.56
N VAL A 56 7.29 -5.89 19.44
CA VAL A 56 6.62 -5.71 18.16
C VAL A 56 6.29 -4.24 17.93
N THR A 57 6.51 -3.79 16.69
CA THR A 57 6.02 -2.49 16.22
C THR A 57 5.55 -2.58 14.79
N TYR A 58 4.48 -1.85 14.46
CA TYR A 58 4.01 -1.70 13.10
C TYR A 58 4.15 -0.23 12.67
N LEU A 59 4.72 0.01 11.49
CA LEU A 59 4.87 1.36 10.94
C LEU A 59 3.69 1.69 10.01
N HIS A 60 2.91 2.68 10.40
CA HIS A 60 1.89 3.26 9.53
C HIS A 60 2.51 4.30 8.59
N GLU A 61 1.89 4.51 7.42
CA GLU A 61 2.19 5.67 6.59
C GLU A 61 1.72 6.95 7.30
N ARG A 62 2.64 7.86 7.59
CA ARG A 62 2.39 9.06 8.43
C ARG A 62 1.33 9.98 7.83
N PHE A 63 1.29 10.07 6.51
CA PHE A 63 0.46 11.02 5.75
C PHE A 63 -0.63 10.34 4.91
N ALA A 64 -1.05 9.14 5.31
CA ALA A 64 -2.04 8.35 4.55
C ALA A 64 -3.36 9.10 4.37
N GLU A 65 -3.78 9.87 5.38
CA GLU A 65 -5.01 10.65 5.31
C GLU A 65 -4.89 11.84 4.35
N GLU A 66 -3.78 12.57 4.38
CA GLU A 66 -3.49 13.66 3.46
C GLU A 66 -3.39 13.15 2.02
N GLU A 67 -2.76 11.99 1.79
CA GLU A 67 -2.74 11.34 0.47
C GLU A 67 -4.16 10.99 0.00
N ARG A 68 -5.01 10.47 0.90
CA ARG A 68 -6.42 10.16 0.59
C ARG A 68 -7.20 11.43 0.21
N ARG A 69 -7.04 12.50 0.99
CA ARG A 69 -7.68 13.81 0.73
C ARG A 69 -7.17 14.42 -0.58
N SER A 70 -5.87 14.33 -0.90
CA SER A 70 -5.32 14.77 -2.18
C SER A 70 -5.97 14.06 -3.37
N ARG A 71 -6.13 12.73 -3.31
CA ARG A 71 -6.83 11.99 -4.37
C ARG A 71 -8.28 12.45 -4.53
N ALA A 72 -8.98 12.65 -3.41
CA ALA A 72 -10.37 13.13 -3.44
C ALA A 72 -10.48 14.54 -4.06
N VAL A 73 -9.54 15.44 -3.74
CA VAL A 73 -9.50 16.77 -4.37
C VAL A 73 -9.31 16.68 -5.87
N SER A 74 -8.40 15.83 -6.35
CA SER A 74 -8.22 15.58 -7.79
C SER A 74 -9.51 15.08 -8.45
N ASP A 75 -10.21 14.14 -7.82
CA ASP A 75 -11.51 13.65 -8.28
C ASP A 75 -12.54 14.78 -8.34
N TRP A 76 -12.65 15.61 -7.28
CA TRP A 76 -13.62 16.71 -7.25
C TRP A 76 -13.38 17.74 -8.33
N VAL A 77 -12.12 18.08 -8.58
CA VAL A 77 -11.71 19.02 -9.63
C VAL A 77 -12.04 18.45 -11.01
N HIS A 78 -11.78 17.16 -11.22
CA HIS A 78 -12.10 16.49 -12.47
C HIS A 78 -13.62 16.42 -12.72
N GLU A 79 -14.40 16.02 -11.72
CA GLU A 79 -15.86 15.97 -11.79
C GLU A 79 -16.45 17.37 -12.06
N GLU A 80 -15.90 18.41 -11.46
CA GLU A 80 -16.33 19.79 -11.69
C GLU A 80 -15.99 20.27 -13.11
N ALA A 81 -14.80 19.92 -13.63
CA ALA A 81 -14.41 20.22 -15.02
C ALA A 81 -15.38 19.58 -16.03
N GLN A 82 -15.74 18.31 -15.82
CA GLN A 82 -16.74 17.63 -16.64
C GLN A 82 -18.11 18.29 -16.54
N ARG A 83 -18.54 18.67 -15.32
CA ARG A 83 -19.83 19.33 -15.09
C ARG A 83 -19.97 20.65 -15.85
N ILE A 84 -18.88 21.39 -16.03
CA ILE A 84 -18.87 22.66 -16.78
C ILE A 84 -18.64 22.48 -18.28
N GLY A 85 -18.52 21.24 -18.76
CA GLY A 85 -18.31 20.92 -20.18
C GLY A 85 -16.89 21.25 -20.68
N PHE A 86 -15.88 21.25 -19.82
CA PHE A 86 -14.50 21.47 -20.26
C PHE A 86 -13.95 20.22 -20.96
N ASP A 87 -13.64 20.33 -22.25
CA ASP A 87 -13.11 19.24 -23.08
C ASP A 87 -11.57 19.23 -23.09
N GLY A 88 -10.97 19.11 -21.92
CA GLY A 88 -9.52 19.06 -21.75
C GLY A 88 -9.09 18.35 -20.48
N ASP A 89 -7.79 18.38 -20.20
CA ASP A 89 -7.23 17.83 -18.96
C ASP A 89 -7.22 18.88 -17.87
N VAL A 90 -7.62 18.49 -16.65
CA VAL A 90 -7.37 19.27 -15.44
C VAL A 90 -6.55 18.43 -14.48
N ARG A 91 -5.52 19.04 -13.88
CA ARG A 91 -4.59 18.38 -12.95
C ARG A 91 -4.46 19.18 -11.67
N CYS A 92 -4.20 18.45 -10.59
CA CYS A 92 -3.83 19.01 -9.29
C CYS A 92 -2.37 18.65 -9.01
N ASP A 93 -1.54 19.66 -8.81
CA ASP A 93 -0.15 19.51 -8.37
C ASP A 93 -0.04 19.88 -6.89
N PHE A 94 0.26 18.89 -6.04
CA PHE A 94 0.35 19.08 -4.59
C PHE A 94 1.80 19.35 -4.16
N PHE A 95 2.09 20.58 -3.74
CA PHE A 95 3.46 20.99 -3.39
C PHE A 95 3.78 20.92 -1.90
N GLY A 96 2.76 20.93 -1.02
CA GLY A 96 2.93 20.85 0.44
C GLY A 96 3.69 22.01 1.08
N ASP A 97 3.80 21.99 2.41
CA ASP A 97 4.71 22.87 3.16
C ASP A 97 6.14 22.34 3.05
N VAL A 98 6.87 22.89 2.09
CA VAL A 98 8.26 22.52 1.84
C VAL A 98 9.18 22.76 3.02
N ASN A 99 8.80 23.53 4.05
CA ASN A 99 9.65 23.79 5.21
C ASN A 99 9.56 22.72 6.29
N ASN A 100 8.51 21.89 6.27
CA ASN A 100 8.30 20.87 7.29
C ASN A 100 9.42 19.80 7.26
N LEU A 101 9.92 19.44 8.45
CA LEU A 101 11.03 18.50 8.61
C LEU A 101 10.68 17.06 8.22
N ALA A 102 9.40 16.70 8.30
CA ALA A 102 8.91 15.37 7.92
C ALA A 102 8.78 15.19 6.40
N GLY A 103 8.91 16.28 5.64
CA GLY A 103 8.66 16.36 4.21
C GLY A 103 7.49 17.31 3.91
N PRO A 104 7.17 17.52 2.62
CA PRO A 104 6.24 18.55 2.18
C PRO A 104 4.78 18.21 2.53
N VAL A 105 4.37 18.48 3.77
CA VAL A 105 3.04 18.15 4.29
C VAL A 105 1.95 18.95 3.57
N ARG A 106 0.96 18.26 3.02
CA ARG A 106 -0.09 18.89 2.21
C ARG A 106 -1.18 19.49 3.09
N THR A 107 -1.55 20.73 2.78
CA THR A 107 -2.77 21.35 3.29
C THR A 107 -3.86 21.20 2.23
N VAL A 108 -4.76 20.26 2.47
CA VAL A 108 -5.90 19.93 1.59
C VAL A 108 -7.19 19.90 2.41
N PRO A 109 -8.34 20.24 1.81
CA PRO A 109 -9.63 20.24 2.50
C PRO A 109 -10.00 18.85 3.06
N PRO A 110 -10.74 18.79 4.19
CA PRO A 110 -11.32 17.54 4.68
C PRO A 110 -12.32 16.95 3.67
N MET A 111 -12.50 15.62 3.70
CA MET A 111 -13.32 14.86 2.75
C MET A 111 -14.78 15.34 2.66
N ASP A 112 -15.37 15.77 3.78
CA ASP A 112 -16.75 16.27 3.85
C ASP A 112 -16.91 17.71 3.34
N LYS A 113 -15.79 18.41 3.05
CA LYS A 113 -15.77 19.83 2.68
C LYS A 113 -15.65 20.09 1.18
N ARG A 114 -16.01 19.12 0.33
CA ARG A 114 -16.04 19.29 -1.15
C ARG A 114 -16.70 20.60 -1.60
N LYS A 115 -17.90 20.90 -1.10
CA LYS A 115 -18.64 22.11 -1.48
C LYS A 115 -17.94 23.39 -1.07
N VAL A 116 -17.23 23.38 0.06
CA VAL A 116 -16.46 24.53 0.54
C VAL A 116 -15.26 24.75 -0.37
N PHE A 117 -14.55 23.68 -0.73
CA PHE A 117 -13.41 23.75 -1.64
C PHE A 117 -13.80 24.25 -3.05
N LEU A 118 -14.85 23.70 -3.66
CA LEU A 118 -15.27 24.11 -5.01
C LEU A 118 -15.85 25.54 -5.06
N ARG A 119 -16.29 26.09 -3.93
CA ARG A 119 -16.77 27.47 -3.80
C ARG A 119 -15.69 28.44 -3.34
N ASP A 120 -14.48 27.95 -3.10
CA ASP A 120 -13.34 28.81 -2.78
C ASP A 120 -13.14 29.81 -3.94
N PRO A 121 -12.97 31.13 -3.66
CA PRO A 121 -12.90 32.14 -4.70
C PRO A 121 -11.84 31.86 -5.77
N GLU A 122 -10.69 31.30 -5.39
CA GLU A 122 -9.60 30.99 -6.32
C GLU A 122 -9.96 29.80 -7.23
N VAL A 123 -10.61 28.78 -6.66
CA VAL A 123 -11.09 27.60 -7.40
C VAL A 123 -12.24 27.97 -8.34
N ALA A 124 -13.19 28.77 -7.85
CA ALA A 124 -14.30 29.26 -8.66
C ALA A 124 -13.81 30.14 -9.81
N ALA A 125 -12.82 31.02 -9.57
CA ALA A 125 -12.19 31.83 -10.60
C ALA A 125 -11.52 30.96 -11.66
N PHE A 126 -10.76 29.93 -11.27
CA PHE A 126 -10.16 28.97 -12.19
C PHE A 126 -11.20 28.34 -13.12
N PHE A 127 -12.30 27.79 -12.59
CA PHE A 127 -13.35 27.19 -13.42
C PHE A 127 -14.12 28.21 -14.28
N ASN A 128 -14.29 29.45 -13.82
CA ASN A 128 -14.88 30.51 -14.64
C ASN A 128 -13.99 30.85 -15.84
N VAL A 129 -12.66 30.85 -15.67
CA VAL A 129 -11.72 30.99 -16.80
C VAL A 129 -11.89 29.85 -17.78
N LEU A 130 -11.95 28.59 -17.31
CA LEU A 130 -12.13 27.43 -18.20
C LEU A 130 -13.44 27.47 -19.00
N LYS A 131 -14.53 27.97 -18.42
CA LYS A 131 -15.79 28.19 -19.17
C LYS A 131 -15.64 29.21 -20.28
N SER A 132 -14.89 30.29 -20.02
CA SER A 132 -14.73 31.41 -20.97
C SER A 132 -13.64 31.17 -22.03
N ARG A 133 -12.65 30.31 -21.75
CA ARG A 133 -11.44 30.12 -22.57
C ARG A 133 -11.05 28.64 -22.65
N GLN A 134 -11.89 27.84 -23.29
CA GLN A 134 -11.73 26.38 -23.37
C GLN A 134 -10.46 25.90 -24.11
N PHE A 135 -9.83 26.76 -24.91
CA PHE A 135 -8.67 26.40 -25.75
C PHE A 135 -7.32 26.91 -25.23
N ALA A 136 -7.27 27.52 -24.05
CA ALA A 136 -6.05 28.07 -23.48
C ALA A 136 -5.55 27.23 -22.30
N GLU A 137 -4.24 27.13 -22.15
CA GLU A 137 -3.66 26.62 -20.91
C GLU A 137 -3.93 27.61 -19.78
N HIS A 138 -4.26 27.08 -18.61
CA HIS A 138 -4.49 27.91 -17.43
C HIS A 138 -3.93 27.24 -16.19
N LYS A 139 -3.36 28.05 -15.30
CA LYS A 139 -2.74 27.58 -14.06
C LYS A 139 -3.02 28.57 -12.94
N THR A 140 -3.40 28.05 -11.78
CA THR A 140 -3.67 28.84 -10.58
C THR A 140 -3.14 28.10 -9.36
N THR A 141 -2.28 28.77 -8.60
CA THR A 141 -1.83 28.29 -7.29
C THR A 141 -2.81 28.80 -6.24
N LEU A 142 -3.36 27.90 -5.45
CA LEU A 142 -4.29 28.27 -4.38
C LEU A 142 -3.48 28.77 -3.17
N THR A 143 -3.90 29.86 -2.54
CA THR A 143 -3.20 30.45 -1.39
C THR A 143 -3.55 29.74 -0.09
N ARG A 144 -4.80 29.28 0.04
CA ARG A 144 -5.30 28.57 1.23
C ARG A 144 -4.88 27.09 1.28
N TRP A 145 -4.59 26.50 0.13
CA TRP A 145 -4.34 25.07 -0.01
C TRP A 145 -2.99 24.86 -0.68
N THR A 146 -2.25 23.81 -0.34
CA THR A 146 -0.96 23.53 -1.00
C THR A 146 -1.17 22.80 -2.33
N VAL A 147 -1.99 23.39 -3.20
CA VAL A 147 -2.44 22.81 -4.47
C VAL A 147 -2.27 23.85 -5.57
N THR A 148 -1.73 23.41 -6.70
CA THR A 148 -1.78 24.17 -7.95
C THR A 148 -2.72 23.45 -8.91
N LEU A 149 -3.73 24.17 -9.41
CA LEU A 149 -4.62 23.69 -10.45
C LEU A 149 -4.01 24.05 -11.80
N SER A 150 -3.99 23.10 -12.72
CA SER A 150 -3.60 23.34 -14.10
C SER A 150 -4.60 22.72 -15.06
N ALA A 151 -4.87 23.39 -16.17
CA ALA A 151 -5.72 22.91 -17.24
C ALA A 151 -5.01 23.03 -18.58
N THR A 152 -5.12 21.99 -19.40
CA THR A 152 -4.60 21.98 -20.77
C THR A 152 -5.68 21.52 -21.74
N PRO A 153 -5.86 22.17 -22.91
CA PRO A 153 -6.91 21.83 -23.87
C PRO A 153 -6.68 20.48 -24.58
N LYS A 154 -5.51 19.86 -24.43
CA LYS A 154 -5.22 18.53 -24.97
C LYS A 154 -5.54 17.46 -23.92
N ARG A 155 -6.35 16.48 -24.29
CA ARG A 155 -6.58 15.27 -23.49
C ARG A 155 -5.29 14.43 -23.46
N SER A 156 -4.69 14.25 -22.29
CA SER A 156 -3.65 13.25 -22.09
C SER A 156 -4.29 11.87 -21.98
N ARG A 157 -3.60 10.85 -22.49
CA ARG A 157 -3.96 9.44 -22.25
C ARG A 157 -3.71 9.01 -20.79
N PHE A 158 -3.08 9.86 -20.00
CA PHE A 158 -2.74 9.60 -18.60
C PHE A 158 -3.33 10.68 -17.71
N GLN A 159 -4.31 10.30 -16.89
CA GLN A 159 -4.73 11.06 -15.74
C GLN A 159 -3.71 10.78 -14.62
N SER A 160 -2.83 11.73 -14.32
CA SER A 160 -2.07 11.68 -13.07
C SER A 160 -2.13 13.04 -12.38
N GLY A 161 -2.52 13.02 -11.11
CA GLY A 161 -2.18 14.08 -10.18
C GLY A 161 -0.71 13.92 -9.81
N GLY A 162 0.06 14.99 -9.99
CA GLY A 162 1.45 15.06 -9.56
C GLY A 162 1.54 15.64 -8.15
N GLY A 163 2.60 15.33 -7.43
CA GLY A 163 2.85 15.96 -6.14
C GLY A 163 4.16 15.52 -5.56
N LEU A 164 4.77 16.37 -4.73
CA LEU A 164 5.92 15.96 -3.97
C LEU A 164 5.51 14.83 -3.03
N VAL A 165 6.41 13.86 -2.84
CA VAL A 165 6.24 12.77 -1.89
C VAL A 165 6.25 13.36 -0.49
N GLN A 166 5.14 13.22 0.27
CA GLN A 166 5.02 13.81 1.60
C GLN A 166 5.96 13.17 2.62
N GLU A 167 6.11 11.84 2.59
CA GLU A 167 7.07 11.10 3.43
C GLU A 167 8.48 11.23 2.82
N SER A 168 9.05 12.42 2.95
CA SER A 168 10.40 12.77 2.50
C SER A 168 11.10 13.56 3.61
N PRO A 169 11.51 12.86 4.69
CA PRO A 169 12.07 13.52 5.87
C PRO A 169 13.36 14.26 5.53
N LYS A 170 13.52 15.49 6.02
CA LYS A 170 14.71 16.32 5.80
C LYS A 170 15.86 16.01 6.76
N THR A 171 15.53 15.38 7.88
CA THR A 171 16.49 14.92 8.89
C THR A 171 16.28 13.45 9.17
N ILE A 172 17.34 12.76 9.57
CA ILE A 172 17.29 11.33 9.89
C ILE A 172 16.39 11.06 11.10
N GLU A 173 16.29 12.03 12.01
CA GLU A 173 15.42 11.97 13.19
C GLU A 173 13.94 11.90 12.86
N GLU A 174 13.51 12.40 11.70
CA GLU A 174 12.12 12.34 11.25
C GLU A 174 11.77 11.02 10.55
N HIS A 175 12.77 10.22 10.18
CA HIS A 175 12.56 8.92 9.54
C HIS A 175 11.71 8.00 10.44
N ALA A 176 10.66 7.38 9.88
CA ALA A 176 9.69 6.63 10.67
C ALA A 176 10.33 5.48 11.48
N ALA A 177 11.26 4.73 10.87
CA ALA A 177 11.98 3.65 11.55
C ALA A 177 12.86 4.18 12.71
N TYR A 178 13.48 5.35 12.54
CA TYR A 178 14.30 5.99 13.57
C TYR A 178 13.45 6.34 14.79
N ARG A 179 12.32 7.04 14.56
CA ARG A 179 11.40 7.46 15.62
C ARG A 179 10.80 6.26 16.35
N ALA A 180 10.39 5.23 15.62
CA ALA A 180 9.84 4.02 16.20
C ALA A 180 10.86 3.31 17.10
N LEU A 181 12.10 3.14 16.65
CA LEU A 181 13.16 2.52 17.46
C LEU A 181 13.49 3.34 18.71
N LEU A 182 13.63 4.66 18.60
CA LEU A 182 13.85 5.50 19.78
C LEU A 182 12.68 5.47 20.76
N GLY A 183 11.45 5.37 20.26
CA GLY A 183 10.25 5.16 21.06
C GLY A 183 10.34 3.85 21.83
N LYS A 184 10.58 2.73 21.13
CA LYS A 184 10.69 1.39 21.72
C LYS A 184 11.86 1.27 22.70
N ARG A 185 12.98 1.93 22.45
CA ARG A 185 14.15 1.97 23.36
C ARG A 185 13.76 2.37 24.78
N ARG A 186 12.85 3.34 24.94
CA ARG A 186 12.49 3.93 26.24
C ARG A 186 11.42 3.14 27.00
N GLN A 187 10.74 2.20 26.35
CA GLN A 187 9.55 1.55 26.91
C GLN A 187 9.87 0.50 27.98
N HIS A 188 10.95 -0.24 27.83
CA HIS A 188 11.26 -1.36 28.72
C HIS A 188 12.73 -1.35 29.13
N LYS A 189 12.97 -1.63 30.41
CA LYS A 189 14.29 -1.93 30.96
C LYS A 189 14.28 -3.38 31.43
N VAL A 190 14.70 -4.27 30.53
CA VAL A 190 14.78 -5.71 30.78
C VAL A 190 16.22 -6.18 30.75
N ASP A 191 16.48 -7.30 31.43
CA ASP A 191 17.76 -8.00 31.35
C ASP A 191 17.71 -9.04 30.23
N GLY A 192 18.86 -9.21 29.56
CA GLY A 192 19.01 -10.10 28.41
C GLY A 192 18.84 -9.38 27.05
N PRO A 193 19.08 -10.09 25.95
CA PRO A 193 19.01 -9.50 24.62
C PRO A 193 17.59 -9.10 24.25
N ARG A 194 17.45 -7.95 23.58
CA ARG A 194 16.16 -7.40 23.15
C ARG A 194 16.16 -7.08 21.66
N VAL A 195 15.20 -7.65 20.94
CA VAL A 195 15.02 -7.46 19.51
C VAL A 195 13.72 -6.71 19.25
N VAL A 196 13.73 -5.81 18.26
CA VAL A 196 12.50 -5.14 17.79
C VAL A 196 12.09 -5.73 16.44
N CYS A 197 10.88 -6.27 16.34
CA CYS A 197 10.25 -6.74 15.11
C CYS A 197 9.33 -5.67 14.53
N MET A 198 9.85 -4.93 13.57
CA MET A 198 9.17 -3.86 12.84
C MET A 198 8.52 -4.40 11.57
N GLY A 199 7.21 -4.21 11.43
CA GLY A 199 6.47 -4.59 10.23
C GLY A 199 5.84 -3.39 9.56
N SER A 200 5.68 -3.47 8.24
CA SER A 200 4.80 -2.56 7.49
C SER A 200 4.46 -3.14 6.13
N ASP A 201 3.28 -2.78 5.64
CA ASP A 201 2.84 -3.13 4.29
C ASP A 201 2.41 -1.91 3.44
N THR A 202 2.54 -0.71 4.03
CA THR A 202 2.16 0.58 3.43
C THR A 202 3.24 1.65 3.58
N SER A 203 4.02 1.62 4.68
CA SER A 203 5.05 2.63 4.95
C SER A 203 6.20 2.55 3.95
N ARG A 204 6.46 3.68 3.28
CA ARG A 204 7.61 3.84 2.38
C ARG A 204 8.95 3.75 3.09
N ALA A 205 8.98 4.06 4.39
CA ALA A 205 10.20 4.04 5.21
C ALA A 205 10.85 2.66 5.35
N VAL A 206 10.13 1.57 5.04
CA VAL A 206 10.67 0.21 5.02
C VAL A 206 10.79 -0.35 3.60
N SER A 207 10.46 0.45 2.58
CA SER A 207 10.46 0.00 1.19
C SER A 207 11.81 0.23 0.52
N PRO A 208 12.53 -0.84 0.10
CA PRO A 208 13.82 -0.72 -0.56
C PRO A 208 13.69 -0.13 -1.98
N THR A 209 12.50 -0.15 -2.57
CA THR A 209 12.22 0.37 -3.91
C THR A 209 11.83 1.85 -3.93
N SER A 210 11.77 2.51 -2.77
CA SER A 210 11.43 3.93 -2.71
C SER A 210 12.62 4.81 -3.12
N SER A 211 12.86 4.92 -4.42
CA SER A 211 13.94 5.75 -5.02
C SER A 211 13.85 7.26 -4.70
N THR A 212 12.76 7.68 -4.05
CA THR A 212 12.45 9.09 -3.75
C THR A 212 12.71 9.48 -2.30
N GLN A 213 13.21 8.56 -1.45
CA GLN A 213 13.53 8.91 -0.06
C GLN A 213 14.96 9.44 0.09
N PRO A 214 15.14 10.55 0.83
CA PRO A 214 16.46 11.18 1.02
C PRO A 214 17.39 10.39 1.94
N PHE A 215 16.86 9.57 2.84
CA PHE A 215 17.62 8.70 3.73
C PHE A 215 17.26 7.24 3.48
N ARG A 216 18.26 6.36 3.50
CA ARG A 216 18.02 4.92 3.41
C ARG A 216 17.59 4.38 4.78
N LEU A 217 16.85 3.26 4.75
CA LEU A 217 16.44 2.57 5.96
C LEU A 217 17.65 2.21 6.84
N GLU A 218 18.71 1.67 6.23
CA GLU A 218 19.94 1.25 6.92
C GLU A 218 20.58 2.39 7.69
N ASP A 219 20.64 3.58 7.09
CA ASP A 219 21.21 4.78 7.72
C ASP A 219 20.37 5.17 8.94
N ALA A 220 19.05 5.20 8.79
CA ALA A 220 18.12 5.53 9.88
C ALA A 220 18.18 4.51 11.03
N LEU A 221 18.26 3.21 10.72
CA LEU A 221 18.43 2.16 11.72
C LEU A 221 19.77 2.32 12.45
N SER A 222 20.87 2.50 11.71
CA SER A 222 22.21 2.67 12.29
C SER A 222 22.27 3.89 13.23
N ALA A 223 21.73 5.03 12.79
CA ALA A 223 21.65 6.24 13.60
C ALA A 223 20.77 6.07 14.85
N ALA A 224 19.69 5.28 14.77
CA ALA A 224 18.86 4.99 15.94
C ALA A 224 19.56 4.03 16.91
N LEU A 225 20.20 2.98 16.37
CA LEU A 225 20.83 1.90 17.15
C LEU A 225 22.11 2.35 17.85
N SER A 226 22.89 3.25 17.24
CA SER A 226 24.02 3.91 17.92
C SER A 226 23.59 4.68 19.19
N LYS A 227 22.32 5.12 19.26
CA LYS A 227 21.72 5.74 20.44
C LYS A 227 20.94 4.72 21.29
N ALA A 228 20.71 3.49 20.84
CA ALA A 228 19.84 2.51 21.48
C ALA A 228 20.60 1.38 22.18
N GLY A 229 21.36 1.73 23.22
CA GLY A 229 22.13 0.77 24.03
C GLY A 229 21.35 -0.40 24.66
N ALA A 230 20.01 -0.37 24.63
CA ALA A 230 19.13 -1.40 25.16
C ALA A 230 18.54 -2.35 24.09
N ILE A 231 18.87 -2.16 22.81
CA ILE A 231 18.39 -2.99 21.70
C ILE A 231 19.58 -3.78 21.14
N SER A 232 19.41 -5.09 21.00
CA SER A 232 20.41 -6.03 20.51
C SER A 232 20.25 -6.35 19.03
N GLY A 233 19.08 -6.10 18.45
CA GLY A 233 18.84 -6.30 17.02
C GLY A 233 17.47 -5.78 16.57
N VAL A 234 17.28 -5.65 15.27
CA VAL A 234 16.02 -5.22 14.66
C VAL A 234 15.69 -6.10 13.47
N PHE A 235 14.48 -6.66 13.44
CA PHE A 235 13.88 -7.18 12.21
C PHE A 235 13.07 -6.08 11.55
N VAL A 236 13.28 -5.86 10.26
CA VAL A 236 12.38 -5.05 9.44
C VAL A 236 11.74 -5.94 8.40
N ALA A 237 10.43 -6.08 8.47
CA ALA A 237 9.61 -6.85 7.55
C ALA A 237 8.73 -5.93 6.70
N GLN A 238 8.98 -5.92 5.40
CA GLN A 238 8.13 -5.27 4.42
C GLN A 238 7.23 -6.31 3.76
N ILE A 239 5.92 -6.14 3.91
CA ILE A 239 4.94 -6.92 3.16
C ILE A 239 4.63 -6.17 1.87
N SER A 240 4.98 -6.75 0.73
CA SER A 240 4.83 -6.10 -0.58
C SER A 240 4.43 -7.09 -1.66
N ASP A 241 3.82 -6.57 -2.72
CA ASP A 241 3.49 -7.37 -3.88
C ASP A 241 4.78 -7.70 -4.65
N VAL A 242 4.97 -8.98 -4.93
CA VAL A 242 6.11 -9.52 -5.67
C VAL A 242 5.56 -10.28 -6.86
N GLN A 243 6.15 -9.99 -8.01
CA GLN A 243 5.90 -10.74 -9.21
C GLN A 243 6.70 -12.03 -9.17
N ASP A 244 6.01 -13.16 -9.10
CA ASP A 244 6.58 -14.48 -9.33
C ASP A 244 6.35 -14.86 -10.81
N PHE A 245 7.39 -15.39 -11.45
CA PHE A 245 7.33 -15.89 -12.82
C PHE A 245 6.32 -17.03 -13.00
N VAL A 246 6.11 -17.84 -11.96
CA VAL A 246 5.28 -19.06 -11.99
C VAL A 246 3.88 -18.81 -11.43
N HIS A 247 3.75 -18.05 -10.34
CA HIS A 247 2.49 -17.91 -9.59
C HIS A 247 1.78 -16.55 -9.77
N GLY A 248 2.32 -15.64 -10.58
CA GLY A 248 1.76 -14.31 -10.79
C GLY A 248 2.07 -13.35 -9.64
N TRP A 249 1.17 -12.41 -9.35
CA TRP A 249 1.35 -11.47 -8.24
C TRP A 249 1.04 -12.16 -6.92
N SER A 250 2.03 -12.22 -6.03
CA SER A 250 1.87 -12.70 -4.67
C SER A 250 2.41 -11.67 -3.70
N ARG A 251 1.75 -11.49 -2.57
CA ARG A 251 2.23 -10.56 -1.55
C ARG A 251 2.98 -11.35 -0.49
N ILE A 252 4.21 -10.92 -0.20
CA ILE A 252 5.12 -11.62 0.72
C ILE A 252 5.74 -10.63 1.70
N ALA A 253 6.01 -11.11 2.91
CA ALA A 253 6.85 -10.44 3.90
C ALA A 253 8.32 -10.70 3.58
N LYS A 254 9.02 -9.68 3.08
CA LYS A 254 10.49 -9.67 3.00
C LYS A 254 11.03 -9.12 4.30
N ALA A 255 11.71 -9.96 5.07
CA ALA A 255 12.29 -9.56 6.35
C ALA A 255 13.81 -9.57 6.29
N THR A 256 14.40 -8.50 6.84
CA THR A 256 15.85 -8.37 7.00
C THR A 256 16.15 -8.20 8.49
N PHE A 257 17.19 -8.90 8.95
CA PHE A 257 17.68 -8.78 10.32
C PHE A 257 18.92 -7.88 10.40
N TYR A 258 18.90 -6.94 11.33
CA TYR A 258 19.96 -5.98 11.60
C TYR A 258 20.45 -6.19 13.05
N PRO A 259 21.47 -7.05 13.27
CA PRO A 259 22.06 -7.21 14.59
C PRO A 259 22.83 -5.95 15.01
N VAL A 260 22.79 -5.61 16.30
CA VAL A 260 23.57 -4.51 16.86
C VAL A 260 24.93 -5.03 17.30
N SER A 261 26.00 -4.29 17.02
CA SER A 261 27.34 -4.68 17.45
C SER A 261 27.51 -4.59 18.96
N ASP A 262 28.40 -5.42 19.50
CA ASP A 262 28.70 -5.50 20.94
C ASP A 262 29.09 -4.16 21.57
N ARG A 263 29.63 -3.22 20.77
CA ARG A 263 30.03 -1.89 21.22
C ARG A 263 28.85 -0.93 21.46
N HIS A 264 27.68 -1.24 20.90
CA HIS A 264 26.51 -0.36 20.92
C HIS A 264 25.32 -0.95 21.68
N CYS A 265 25.50 -2.10 22.35
CA CYS A 265 24.42 -2.85 22.98
C CYS A 265 24.86 -3.44 24.32
N ARG A 266 24.02 -3.29 25.36
CA ARG A 266 24.28 -3.81 26.72
C ARG A 266 24.24 -5.34 26.80
N SER A 267 23.43 -5.98 25.97
CA SER A 267 23.21 -7.44 26.01
C SER A 267 23.24 -7.98 24.58
N PRO A 268 24.43 -8.15 23.98
CA PRO A 268 24.56 -8.57 22.59
C PRO A 268 24.02 -9.97 22.36
N LEU A 269 23.55 -10.20 21.13
CA LEU A 269 23.17 -11.54 20.68
C LEU A 269 24.43 -12.34 20.36
N SER A 270 24.48 -13.57 20.82
CA SER A 270 25.46 -14.56 20.37
C SER A 270 25.24 -14.94 18.90
N GLN A 271 26.27 -15.47 18.25
CA GLN A 271 26.19 -15.92 16.85
C GLN A 271 25.12 -17.01 16.65
N ASP A 272 24.98 -17.92 17.61
CA ASP A 272 23.93 -18.94 17.58
C ASP A 272 22.52 -18.33 17.65
N GLU A 273 22.30 -17.35 18.53
CA GLU A 273 21.02 -16.62 18.59
C GLU A 273 20.72 -15.86 17.31
N ILE A 274 21.73 -15.22 16.69
CA ILE A 274 21.58 -14.55 15.39
C ILE A 274 21.16 -15.55 14.31
N GLN A 275 21.80 -16.72 14.25
CA GLN A 275 21.45 -17.76 13.27
C GLN A 275 20.06 -18.34 13.52
N LYS A 276 19.68 -18.59 14.77
CA LYS A 276 18.34 -19.05 15.14
C LYS A 276 17.28 -18.03 14.77
N LEU A 277 17.47 -16.76 15.13
CA LEU A 277 16.55 -15.66 14.78
C LEU A 277 16.45 -15.44 13.27
N GLY A 278 17.53 -15.66 12.52
CA GLY A 278 17.52 -15.63 11.05
C GLY A 278 16.56 -16.62 10.39
N ARG A 279 16.04 -17.61 11.13
CA ARG A 279 15.05 -18.59 10.65
C ARG A 279 13.60 -18.15 10.88
N LEU A 280 13.35 -16.96 11.45
CA LEU A 280 11.99 -16.43 11.59
C LEU A 280 11.30 -16.33 10.22
N ASN A 281 10.17 -17.00 10.07
CA ASN A 281 9.41 -17.02 8.83
C ASN A 281 8.04 -16.34 9.00
N PHE A 282 7.94 -15.13 8.46
CA PHE A 282 6.69 -14.35 8.47
C PHE A 282 5.71 -14.80 7.37
N ASN A 283 6.15 -15.54 6.34
CA ASN A 283 5.35 -15.94 5.17
C ASN A 283 4.53 -17.23 5.35
N ARG A 284 4.27 -17.64 6.58
CA ARG A 284 3.40 -18.80 6.84
C ARG A 284 1.93 -18.51 6.49
N TRP A 285 1.56 -17.23 6.53
CA TRP A 285 0.25 -16.72 6.10
C TRP A 285 0.32 -16.20 4.68
N ALA A 286 -0.75 -16.40 3.92
CA ALA A 286 -0.92 -15.75 2.62
C ALA A 286 -1.42 -14.31 2.84
N TYR A 287 -0.72 -13.34 2.26
CA TYR A 287 -1.12 -11.93 2.33
C TYR A 287 -2.04 -11.58 1.16
N ALA A 288 -3.30 -12.01 1.18
CA ALA A 288 -4.20 -11.75 0.04
C ALA A 288 -4.52 -10.24 -0.20
N PHE A 289 -4.30 -9.40 0.81
CA PHE A 289 -4.60 -7.96 0.78
C PHE A 289 -3.64 -7.15 1.66
N THR A 290 -3.66 -5.83 1.51
CA THR A 290 -2.98 -4.92 2.44
C THR A 290 -3.63 -5.02 3.81
N LEU A 291 -2.85 -5.09 4.89
CA LEU A 291 -3.37 -5.24 6.24
C LEU A 291 -4.30 -4.09 6.65
N ASP A 292 -4.10 -2.90 6.08
CA ASP A 292 -4.85 -1.66 6.35
C ASP A 292 -6.27 -1.60 5.73
N ARG A 293 -6.63 -2.52 4.82
CA ARG A 293 -7.86 -2.45 3.99
C ARG A 293 -9.19 -2.57 4.73
N TRP A 294 -9.21 -2.87 6.03
CA TRP A 294 -10.46 -3.18 6.75
C TRP A 294 -11.31 -1.95 7.12
N THR A 295 -10.92 -0.74 6.70
CA THR A 295 -11.64 0.51 6.99
C THR A 295 -12.10 1.29 5.77
N GLU A 296 -11.75 0.85 4.56
CA GLU A 296 -11.87 1.70 3.39
C GLU A 296 -12.62 1.03 2.25
N ASP A 297 -13.47 1.82 1.59
CA ASP A 297 -13.84 1.55 0.21
C ASP A 297 -12.57 1.49 -0.66
N PRO A 298 -12.45 0.52 -1.57
CA PRO A 298 -11.26 0.33 -2.38
C PRO A 298 -10.86 1.61 -3.13
N PRO A 299 -9.55 1.96 -3.22
CA PRO A 299 -9.11 3.02 -4.12
C PRO A 299 -9.64 2.79 -5.54
N LYS A 300 -10.12 3.88 -6.16
CA LYS A 300 -10.66 3.86 -7.51
C LYS A 300 -9.59 3.43 -8.53
N HIS A 301 -10.03 2.44 -9.30
CA HIS A 301 -9.54 1.78 -10.50
C HIS A 301 -8.21 2.21 -11.14
N MET A 302 -7.32 1.24 -11.34
CA MET A 302 -6.46 1.28 -12.53
C MET A 302 -7.31 0.80 -13.71
N ILE A 303 -7.60 1.68 -14.66
CA ILE A 303 -8.32 1.36 -15.90
C ILE A 303 -7.29 1.11 -16.98
N ARG A 304 -7.15 -0.15 -17.41
CA ARG A 304 -6.42 -0.47 -18.65
C ARG A 304 -7.47 -0.72 -19.73
N THR A 305 -7.51 0.18 -20.70
CA THR A 305 -8.28 -0.01 -21.93
C THR A 305 -7.35 -0.66 -22.93
N THR A 306 -7.58 -1.94 -23.24
CA THR A 306 -7.05 -2.54 -24.47
C THR A 306 -8.00 -2.20 -25.62
N ASN A 307 -7.58 -2.38 -26.87
CA ASN A 307 -8.37 -1.97 -28.05
C ASN A 307 -9.80 -2.57 -28.09
N ARG A 308 -10.12 -3.59 -27.28
CA ARG A 308 -11.44 -4.23 -27.23
C ARG A 308 -11.96 -4.61 -25.83
N LEU A 309 -11.11 -4.67 -24.79
CA LEU A 309 -11.51 -5.01 -23.42
C LEU A 309 -11.15 -3.90 -22.42
N ILE A 310 -12.04 -3.64 -21.46
CA ILE A 310 -11.79 -2.72 -20.34
C ILE A 310 -11.53 -3.55 -19.09
N ILE A 311 -10.29 -3.48 -18.57
CA ILE A 311 -9.93 -4.14 -17.32
C ILE A 311 -9.80 -3.06 -16.24
N ARG A 312 -10.59 -3.19 -15.17
CA ARG A 312 -10.51 -2.34 -14.00
C ARG A 312 -10.02 -3.17 -12.81
N LEU A 313 -8.79 -2.91 -12.37
CA LEU A 313 -8.30 -3.44 -11.09
C LEU A 313 -8.93 -2.61 -9.98
N GLN A 314 -9.72 -3.24 -9.12
CA GLN A 314 -10.24 -2.60 -7.94
C GLN A 314 -9.23 -2.72 -6.80
N GLY A 315 -9.18 -1.69 -5.96
CA GLY A 315 -8.37 -1.70 -4.75
C GLY A 315 -8.73 -2.76 -3.70
N THR A 316 -9.60 -3.74 -3.98
CA THR A 316 -9.88 -4.92 -3.15
C THR A 316 -9.12 -6.17 -3.63
N GLY A 317 -8.41 -6.07 -4.76
CA GLY A 317 -7.92 -7.26 -5.49
C GLY A 317 -9.00 -7.85 -6.40
N ALA A 318 -10.23 -7.32 -6.36
CA ALA A 318 -11.25 -7.64 -7.34
C ALA A 318 -10.89 -7.05 -8.71
N VAL A 319 -11.21 -7.78 -9.76
CA VAL A 319 -10.93 -7.40 -11.15
C VAL A 319 -12.26 -7.34 -11.88
N LYS A 320 -12.58 -6.19 -12.45
CA LYS A 320 -13.71 -6.07 -13.37
C LYS A 320 -13.23 -6.13 -14.80
N ILE A 321 -13.82 -7.00 -15.59
CA ILE A 321 -13.53 -7.12 -17.03
C ILE A 321 -14.81 -6.79 -17.78
N SER A 322 -14.81 -5.73 -18.59
CA SER A 322 -15.90 -5.41 -19.50
C SER A 322 -15.57 -5.90 -20.90
N ILE A 323 -16.45 -6.76 -21.42
CA ILE A 323 -16.30 -7.50 -22.68
C ILE A 323 -17.44 -7.06 -23.62
N PRO A 324 -17.16 -6.61 -24.86
CA PRO A 324 -18.21 -6.40 -25.86
C PRO A 324 -19.05 -7.66 -26.08
N GLY A 325 -20.38 -7.54 -26.10
CA GLY A 325 -21.27 -8.70 -26.23
C GLY A 325 -20.98 -9.58 -27.45
N SER A 326 -20.71 -8.94 -28.61
CA SER A 326 -20.30 -9.64 -29.83
C SER A 326 -19.04 -10.49 -29.65
N GLN A 327 -18.06 -9.98 -28.90
CA GLN A 327 -16.82 -10.67 -28.63
C GLN A 327 -17.00 -11.81 -27.63
N LEU A 328 -17.89 -11.64 -26.64
CA LEU A 328 -18.24 -12.72 -25.72
C LEU A 328 -18.93 -13.87 -26.45
N VAL A 329 -19.83 -13.58 -27.40
CA VAL A 329 -20.49 -14.61 -28.22
C VAL A 329 -19.48 -15.42 -29.02
N ASP A 330 -18.50 -14.76 -29.66
CA ASP A 330 -17.44 -15.46 -30.39
C ASP A 330 -16.59 -16.36 -29.48
N ILE A 331 -16.29 -15.90 -28.27
CA ILE A 331 -15.55 -16.70 -27.27
C ILE A 331 -16.37 -17.91 -26.80
N LEU A 332 -17.65 -17.71 -26.48
CA LEU A 332 -18.56 -18.78 -26.05
C LEU A 332 -18.82 -19.79 -27.17
N ALA A 333 -18.80 -19.36 -28.42
CA ALA A 333 -18.89 -20.22 -29.60
C ALA A 333 -17.59 -20.97 -29.91
N GLY A 334 -16.53 -20.80 -29.10
CA GLY A 334 -15.23 -21.46 -29.28
C GLY A 334 -14.40 -20.92 -30.44
N ARG A 335 -14.77 -19.75 -31.00
CA ARG A 335 -14.07 -19.12 -32.13
C ARG A 335 -12.85 -18.29 -31.70
N GLY A 336 -12.65 -18.13 -30.40
CA GLY A 336 -11.52 -17.44 -29.82
C GLY A 336 -11.46 -17.58 -28.30
N SER A 337 -10.49 -16.91 -27.69
CA SER A 337 -10.34 -16.83 -26.23
C SER A 337 -10.29 -15.38 -25.76
N LEU A 338 -10.60 -15.14 -24.48
CA LEU A 338 -10.49 -13.81 -23.87
C LEU A 338 -9.04 -13.26 -23.95
N THR A 339 -8.04 -14.14 -23.89
CA THR A 339 -6.62 -13.78 -24.01
C THR A 339 -6.25 -13.35 -25.42
N SER A 340 -6.80 -14.02 -26.44
CA SER A 340 -6.60 -13.66 -27.86
C SER A 340 -7.34 -12.37 -28.24
N ALA A 341 -8.45 -12.08 -27.57
CA ALA A 341 -9.26 -10.88 -27.74
C ALA A 341 -8.53 -9.57 -27.37
N CYS A 342 -7.51 -9.65 -26.52
CA CYS A 342 -6.67 -8.52 -26.11
C CYS A 342 -5.42 -8.30 -26.98
N SER A 343 -5.05 -9.28 -27.81
CA SER A 343 -3.82 -9.23 -28.62
C SER A 343 -4.15 -8.81 -30.06
N MET A 344 -3.23 -8.11 -30.72
CA MET A 344 -3.34 -7.87 -32.16
C MET A 344 -3.10 -9.20 -32.92
N PRO A 345 -3.63 -9.35 -34.15
CA PRO A 345 -3.32 -10.51 -34.97
C PRO A 345 -1.80 -10.67 -35.14
N GLY A 346 -1.24 -11.79 -34.69
CA GLY A 346 0.21 -12.07 -34.72
C GLY A 346 0.97 -11.77 -33.42
N ASP A 347 0.35 -11.08 -32.46
CA ASP A 347 0.95 -10.88 -31.13
C ASP A 347 0.74 -12.11 -30.24
N PRO A 348 1.68 -12.40 -29.32
CA PRO A 348 1.43 -13.39 -28.28
C PRO A 348 0.21 -12.97 -27.43
N PRO A 349 -0.55 -13.95 -26.88
CA PRO A 349 -1.68 -13.67 -26.01
C PRO A 349 -1.27 -12.79 -24.83
N ASP A 350 -2.10 -11.82 -24.46
CA ASP A 350 -1.79 -10.88 -23.38
C ASP A 350 -1.47 -11.66 -22.10
N GLN A 351 -0.18 -11.64 -21.71
CA GLN A 351 0.33 -12.44 -20.60
C GLN A 351 -0.26 -12.01 -19.26
N MET A 352 -0.66 -10.74 -19.12
CA MET A 352 -1.28 -10.23 -17.90
C MET A 352 -2.71 -10.76 -17.78
N LEU A 353 -3.49 -10.71 -18.85
CA LEU A 353 -4.85 -11.25 -18.86
C LEU A 353 -4.85 -12.78 -18.72
N SER A 354 -3.93 -13.47 -19.39
CA SER A 354 -3.75 -14.91 -19.23
C SER A 354 -3.49 -15.28 -17.77
N LYS A 355 -2.61 -14.54 -17.09
CA LYS A 355 -2.29 -14.75 -15.67
C LYS A 355 -3.43 -14.37 -14.71
N LEU A 356 -4.21 -13.35 -15.04
CA LEU A 356 -5.40 -12.98 -14.27
C LEU A 356 -6.49 -14.06 -14.33
N LEU A 357 -6.71 -14.63 -15.51
CA LEU A 357 -7.71 -15.68 -15.73
C LEU A 357 -7.24 -17.06 -15.26
N SER A 358 -5.93 -17.32 -15.24
CA SER A 358 -5.36 -18.57 -14.72
C SER A 358 -5.16 -18.56 -13.21
N GLY A 359 -5.34 -17.42 -12.54
CA GLY A 359 -5.15 -17.25 -11.10
C GLY A 359 -6.34 -17.74 -10.26
N ALA A 360 -6.22 -17.60 -8.94
CA ALA A 360 -7.25 -17.99 -7.96
C ALA A 360 -8.42 -16.98 -7.85
N LEU A 361 -8.81 -16.35 -8.95
CA LEU A 361 -9.93 -15.43 -9.02
C LEU A 361 -11.20 -16.17 -9.44
N LYS A 362 -12.28 -16.02 -8.66
CA LYS A 362 -13.61 -16.56 -8.98
C LYS A 362 -14.48 -15.44 -9.54
N ILE A 363 -15.25 -15.72 -10.59
CA ILE A 363 -16.32 -14.84 -11.04
C ILE A 363 -17.43 -14.89 -9.99
N VAL A 364 -17.80 -13.74 -9.43
CA VAL A 364 -18.84 -13.64 -8.39
C VAL A 364 -20.04 -12.83 -8.83
N ASP A 365 -19.91 -12.06 -9.90
CA ASP A 365 -21.00 -11.28 -10.46
C ASP A 365 -20.79 -11.10 -11.97
N SER A 366 -21.89 -11.03 -12.70
CA SER A 366 -21.93 -10.71 -14.11
C SER A 366 -23.14 -9.82 -14.40
N LYS A 367 -22.92 -8.74 -15.14
CA LYS A 367 -24.00 -7.82 -15.54
C LYS A 367 -23.87 -7.43 -17.00
N VAL A 368 -25.01 -7.33 -17.67
CA VAL A 368 -25.09 -6.77 -19.02
C VAL A 368 -25.37 -5.28 -18.91
N ILE A 369 -24.51 -4.47 -19.52
CA ILE A 369 -24.68 -3.03 -19.67
C ILE A 369 -25.21 -2.80 -21.08
N PRO A 370 -26.46 -2.33 -21.23
CA PRO A 370 -27.03 -2.08 -22.54
C PRO A 370 -26.21 -1.03 -23.29
N GLY A 371 -26.02 -1.26 -24.59
CA GLY A 371 -25.39 -0.28 -25.48
C GLY A 371 -26.26 0.95 -25.68
N ASN A 372 -25.65 2.06 -26.11
CA ASN A 372 -26.38 3.25 -26.54
C ASN A 372 -26.23 3.38 -28.06
N LEU A 373 -27.31 3.06 -28.78
CA LEU A 373 -27.38 3.09 -30.24
C LEU A 373 -27.15 4.50 -30.80
N GLU A 374 -27.63 5.54 -30.11
CA GLU A 374 -27.46 6.94 -30.54
C GLU A 374 -26.00 7.41 -30.43
N GLN A 375 -25.21 6.74 -29.59
CA GLN A 375 -23.78 7.04 -29.39
C GLN A 375 -22.85 6.02 -30.08
N GLY A 376 -23.40 5.06 -30.82
CA GLY A 376 -22.63 3.99 -31.45
C GLY A 376 -21.92 3.06 -30.45
N LEU A 377 -22.38 3.00 -29.20
CA LEU A 377 -21.79 2.17 -28.15
C LEU A 377 -22.47 0.79 -28.13
N SER A 378 -21.67 -0.27 -28.28
CA SER A 378 -22.18 -1.66 -28.20
C SER A 378 -22.47 -2.06 -26.76
N GLU A 379 -23.29 -3.11 -26.61
CA GLU A 379 -23.50 -3.76 -25.31
C GLU A 379 -22.18 -4.28 -24.73
N LEU A 380 -22.07 -4.20 -23.39
CA LEU A 380 -20.92 -4.70 -22.65
C LEU A 380 -21.39 -5.70 -21.60
N VAL A 381 -20.68 -6.81 -21.47
CA VAL A 381 -20.81 -7.73 -20.34
C VAL A 381 -19.69 -7.42 -19.37
N GLU A 382 -20.03 -6.95 -18.17
CA GLU A 382 -19.07 -6.74 -17.09
C GLU A 382 -19.06 -7.98 -16.19
N LEU A 383 -17.89 -8.62 -16.09
CA LEU A 383 -17.61 -9.70 -15.14
C LEU A 383 -16.87 -9.11 -13.94
N THR A 384 -17.31 -9.44 -12.73
CA THR A 384 -16.58 -9.14 -11.49
C THR A 384 -15.92 -10.41 -10.99
N LEU A 385 -14.59 -10.39 -10.97
CA LEU A 385 -13.76 -11.45 -10.44
C LEU A 385 -13.23 -11.02 -9.06
N VAL A 386 -13.23 -11.90 -8.08
CA VAL A 386 -12.64 -11.65 -6.76
C VAL A 386 -11.68 -12.78 -6.38
N PRO A 387 -10.64 -12.51 -5.59
CA PRO A 387 -9.85 -13.56 -4.97
C PRO A 387 -10.76 -14.49 -4.17
N SER A 388 -10.56 -15.81 -4.27
CA SER A 388 -11.35 -16.77 -3.49
C SER A 388 -11.17 -16.49 -1.99
N HIS A 389 -12.22 -16.03 -1.30
CA HIS A 389 -12.21 -15.74 0.14
C HIS A 389 -11.78 -16.95 1.00
N GLU A 390 -11.95 -18.17 0.49
CA GLU A 390 -11.54 -19.42 1.15
C GLU A 390 -10.00 -19.54 1.31
N GLN A 391 -9.20 -18.78 0.56
CA GLN A 391 -7.74 -18.82 0.63
C GLN A 391 -7.14 -17.85 1.67
N VAL A 392 -7.97 -17.04 2.34
CA VAL A 392 -7.51 -15.97 3.25
C VAL A 392 -6.77 -16.52 4.47
N TYR A 393 -6.96 -17.80 4.83
CA TYR A 393 -6.29 -18.45 5.96
C TYR A 393 -5.90 -19.92 5.69
N GLU A 394 -5.53 -20.27 4.45
CA GLU A 394 -4.90 -21.57 4.24
C GLU A 394 -3.44 -21.51 4.71
N ARG A 395 -3.14 -22.23 5.80
CA ARG A 395 -1.77 -22.58 6.14
C ARG A 395 -1.15 -23.20 4.88
N LYS A 396 -0.12 -22.58 4.31
CA LYS A 396 0.65 -23.23 3.24
C LYS A 396 1.04 -24.61 3.74
N LYS A 397 0.53 -25.66 3.09
CA LYS A 397 0.99 -27.02 3.36
C LYS A 397 2.50 -27.00 3.17
N ARG A 398 3.26 -27.59 4.11
CA ARG A 398 4.69 -27.80 3.93
C ARG A 398 4.84 -28.48 2.57
N SER A 399 5.54 -27.82 1.63
CA SER A 399 6.13 -28.54 0.52
C SER A 399 7.05 -29.59 1.14
N SER A 400 6.69 -30.85 0.97
CA SER A 400 7.56 -31.96 1.29
C SER A 400 8.72 -31.91 0.31
N GLU A 401 9.81 -31.29 0.74
CA GLU A 401 11.16 -31.58 0.26
C GLU A 401 11.91 -32.32 1.36
#